data_AF-A0A7C9U3K9-F1
#
_entry.id   AF-A0A7C9U3K9-F1
#
_cell.length_a   1.000
_cell.length_b   1.000
_cell.length_c   1.000
_cell.angle_alpha   90.00
_cell.angle_beta   90.00
_cell.angle_gamma   90.00
#
_symmetry.space_group_name_H-M   'P 1'
#
loop_
_entity.id
_entity.type
_entity.pdbx_description
1 polymer ?
#
loop_
_entity_poly.entity_id
_entity_poly.type
_entity_poly.pdbx_seq_one_letter_code
_entity_poly.pdbx_strand_id
1 'polypeptide(L)'
;MEPRRDKESEFRELGREKANPENKRGRVLDSLRHIFGGNRSAETYLSESVLEKLTPIWDTTIVPVLMAEFGAEASLNVIFYAGSVPGQLIMEIWDPRYADRKPSQVFKLGGLADYETRRLPQERSKATIMSLEDWNSSFPI
;
A
#
# COMPACT_ATOMS: atom_id res chain seq x y z
N MET A 1 24.43 6.38 -40.81
CA MET A 1 24.58 5.74 -39.48
C MET A 1 24.57 6.86 -38.46
N GLU A 2 23.47 7.03 -37.75
CA GLU A 2 23.37 8.00 -36.66
C GLU A 2 24.01 7.41 -35.38
N PRO A 3 24.72 8.21 -34.58
CA PRO A 3 25.29 7.71 -33.33
C PRO A 3 24.18 7.45 -32.31
N ARG A 4 24.26 6.27 -31.68
CA ARG A 4 23.36 5.81 -30.62
C ARG A 4 23.31 6.85 -29.49
N ARG A 5 22.11 7.32 -29.18
CA ARG A 5 21.82 8.11 -27.96
C ARG A 5 22.40 7.39 -26.74
N ASP A 6 23.21 8.13 -26.00
CA ASP A 6 23.91 7.68 -24.82
C ASP A 6 22.91 7.41 -23.68
N LYS A 7 22.84 6.16 -23.21
CA LYS A 7 21.95 5.72 -22.11
C LYS A 7 22.28 6.41 -20.79
N GLU A 8 23.44 7.07 -20.69
CA GLU A 8 23.84 7.83 -19.50
C GLU A 8 23.06 9.15 -19.34
N SER A 9 22.45 9.65 -20.42
CA SER A 9 21.66 10.90 -20.39
C SER A 9 20.26 10.69 -19.76
N GLU A 10 19.65 9.51 -19.95
CA GLU A 10 18.36 9.16 -19.34
C GLU A 10 18.47 9.02 -17.80
N PHE A 11 19.61 8.55 -17.30
CA PHE A 11 19.84 8.43 -15.84
C PHE A 11 20.03 9.77 -15.13
N ARG A 12 20.46 10.83 -15.84
CA ARG A 12 20.61 12.18 -15.26
C ARG A 12 19.34 13.02 -15.31
N GLU A 13 18.40 12.73 -16.22
CA GLU A 13 17.12 13.46 -16.29
C GLU A 13 16.08 12.97 -15.27
N LEU A 14 16.12 11.69 -14.88
CA LEU A 14 15.30 11.15 -13.76
C LEU A 14 15.62 11.79 -12.40
N GLY A 15 16.73 12.52 -12.28
CA GLY A 15 17.12 13.27 -11.08
C GLY A 15 16.57 14.69 -10.98
N ARG A 16 15.75 15.16 -11.95
CA ARG A 16 15.22 16.53 -11.99
C ARG A 16 13.71 16.67 -11.76
N GLU A 17 13.01 15.62 -11.33
CA GLU A 17 11.72 15.85 -10.68
C GLU A 17 11.95 16.29 -9.24
N LYS A 18 12.10 17.61 -9.07
CA LYS A 18 11.84 18.32 -7.81
C LYS A 18 10.34 18.25 -7.46
N ALA A 19 9.80 17.06 -7.34
CA ALA A 19 8.55 16.88 -6.63
C ALA A 19 8.87 17.08 -5.14
N ASN A 20 8.45 18.24 -4.62
CA ASN A 20 8.53 18.57 -3.19
C ASN A 20 8.14 17.31 -2.37
N PRO A 21 8.98 16.81 -1.46
CA PRO A 21 8.66 15.64 -0.64
C PRO A 21 7.29 15.76 0.04
N GLU A 22 6.88 16.98 0.40
CA GLU A 22 5.57 17.28 0.97
C GLU A 22 4.42 17.06 -0.04
N ASN A 23 4.61 17.43 -1.31
CA ASN A 23 3.62 17.22 -2.36
C ASN A 23 3.49 15.72 -2.71
N LYS A 24 4.59 14.95 -2.67
CA LYS A 24 4.53 13.49 -2.85
C LYS A 24 3.78 12.84 -1.70
N ARG A 25 4.11 13.19 -0.46
CA ARG A 25 3.43 12.65 0.74
C ARG A 25 1.93 12.95 0.73
N GLY A 26 1.54 14.17 0.36
CA GLY A 26 0.13 14.55 0.22
C GLY A 26 -0.60 13.70 -0.82
N ARG A 27 -0.02 13.54 -2.01
CA ARG A 27 -0.60 12.72 -3.08
C ARG A 27 -0.76 11.25 -2.68
N VAL A 28 0.27 10.65 -2.07
CA VAL A 28 0.23 9.25 -1.62
C VAL A 28 -0.81 9.09 -0.51
N LEU A 29 -0.86 10.01 0.46
CA LEU A 29 -1.87 9.98 1.50
C LEU A 29 -3.29 10.09 0.93
N ASP A 30 -3.49 10.94 -0.09
CA ASP A 30 -4.78 11.08 -0.77
C ASP A 30 -5.14 9.82 -1.57
N SER A 31 -4.17 9.16 -2.21
CA SER A 31 -4.36 7.85 -2.83
C SER A 31 -4.72 6.77 -1.80
N LEU A 32 -4.02 6.71 -0.66
CA LEU A 32 -4.35 5.78 0.41
C LEU A 32 -5.72 6.07 1.04
N ARG A 33 -6.09 7.34 1.18
CA ARG A 33 -7.45 7.74 1.60
C ARG A 33 -8.50 7.38 0.55
N HIS A 34 -8.16 7.41 -0.73
CA HIS A 34 -9.06 6.97 -1.78
C HIS A 34 -9.28 5.45 -1.69
N ILE A 35 -8.18 4.69 -1.62
CA ILE A 35 -8.16 3.22 -1.54
C ILE A 35 -8.83 2.72 -0.25
N PHE A 36 -8.52 3.32 0.90
CA PHE A 36 -8.95 2.84 2.23
C PHE A 36 -10.03 3.68 2.90
N GLY A 37 -10.17 4.96 2.55
CA GLY A 37 -11.16 5.88 3.12
C GLY A 37 -12.49 5.94 2.36
N GLY A 38 -12.55 5.42 1.12
CA GLY A 38 -13.79 5.33 0.34
C GLY A 38 -14.77 4.27 0.87
N ASN A 39 -14.26 3.20 1.48
CA ASN A 39 -15.07 2.12 2.05
C ASN A 39 -15.61 2.50 3.44
N ARG A 40 -16.64 3.36 3.48
CA ARG A 40 -17.37 3.76 4.70
C ARG A 40 -18.20 2.63 5.35
N SER A 41 -17.82 1.37 5.19
CA SER A 41 -18.26 0.34 6.13
C SER A 41 -17.61 0.66 7.48
N ALA A 42 -18.40 0.86 8.53
CA ALA A 42 -17.92 1.29 9.85
C ALA A 42 -16.91 0.30 10.48
N GLU A 43 -16.75 -0.89 9.89
CA GLU A 43 -15.96 -2.01 10.41
C GLU A 43 -14.46 -1.93 10.06
N THR A 44 -14.06 -1.24 8.99
CA THR A 44 -12.64 -1.17 8.56
C THR A 44 -12.18 0.26 8.28
N TYR A 45 -12.60 1.21 9.12
CA TYR A 45 -12.07 2.57 9.06
C TYR A 45 -10.66 2.62 9.66
N LEU A 46 -9.65 2.82 8.82
CA LEU A 46 -8.29 3.16 9.27
C LEU A 46 -8.26 4.62 9.73
N SER A 47 -7.71 4.88 10.92
CA SER A 47 -7.52 6.25 11.39
C SER A 47 -6.51 7.00 10.50
N GLU A 48 -6.63 8.31 10.45
CA GLU A 48 -5.71 9.17 9.70
C GLU A 48 -4.24 8.95 10.10
N SER A 49 -3.98 8.78 11.39
CA SER A 49 -2.66 8.44 11.94
C SER A 49 -2.09 7.10 11.44
N VAL A 50 -2.95 6.11 11.18
CA VAL A 50 -2.53 4.83 10.58
C VAL A 50 -2.14 5.07 9.12
N LEU A 51 -2.96 5.84 8.38
CA LEU A 51 -2.65 6.20 7.00
C LEU A 51 -1.33 6.98 6.91
N GLU A 52 -1.09 7.94 7.80
CA GLU A 52 0.16 8.70 7.86
C GLU A 52 1.41 7.83 8.09
N LYS A 53 1.29 6.74 8.86
CA LYS A 53 2.37 5.77 9.08
C LYS A 53 2.53 4.81 7.91
N LEU A 54 1.44 4.49 7.20
CA LEU A 54 1.46 3.64 6.01
C LEU A 54 2.05 4.37 4.80
N THR A 55 1.76 5.67 4.64
CA THR A 55 2.25 6.52 3.54
C THR A 55 3.74 6.37 3.23
N PRO A 56 4.68 6.55 4.18
CA PRO A 56 6.11 6.51 3.87
C PRO A 56 6.60 5.12 3.42
N ILE A 57 5.91 4.05 3.81
CA ILE A 57 6.30 2.67 3.49
C ILE A 57 5.53 2.09 2.30
N TRP A 58 4.46 2.75 1.84
CA TRP A 58 3.64 2.24 0.76
C TRP A 58 4.45 2.11 -0.55
N ASP A 59 4.91 3.22 -1.10
CA ASP A 59 5.63 3.21 -2.38
C ASP A 59 7.05 2.64 -2.27
N THR A 60 7.67 2.76 -1.10
CA THR A 60 9.08 2.37 -0.90
C THR A 60 9.25 0.90 -0.55
N THR A 61 8.23 0.28 0.04
CA THR A 61 8.33 -1.08 0.59
C THR A 61 7.20 -1.97 0.10
N ILE A 62 5.94 -1.56 0.24
CA ILE A 62 4.78 -2.41 -0.04
C ILE A 62 4.61 -2.61 -1.55
N VAL A 63 4.51 -1.52 -2.33
CA VAL A 63 4.31 -1.58 -3.79
C VAL A 63 5.39 -2.41 -4.50
N PRO A 64 6.70 -2.24 -4.22
CA PRO A 64 7.74 -3.08 -4.85
C PRO A 64 7.57 -4.57 -4.57
N VAL A 65 7.19 -4.95 -3.34
CA VAL A 65 6.95 -6.36 -2.98
C VAL A 65 5.74 -6.91 -3.72
N LEU A 66 4.64 -6.14 -3.78
CA LEU A 66 3.43 -6.54 -4.50
C LEU A 66 3.67 -6.68 -6.00
N MET A 67 4.45 -5.77 -6.60
CA MET A 67 4.84 -5.86 -8.02
C MET A 67 5.70 -7.09 -8.30
N ALA A 68 6.66 -7.39 -7.42
CA ALA A 68 7.52 -8.57 -7.59
C ALA A 68 6.74 -9.88 -7.47
N GLU A 69 5.79 -9.95 -6.54
CA GLU A 69 5.04 -11.19 -6.25
C GLU A 69 3.86 -11.42 -7.20
N PHE A 70 3.08 -10.37 -7.47
CA PHE A 70 1.80 -10.47 -8.18
C PHE A 70 1.84 -9.84 -9.58
N GLY A 71 2.83 -8.99 -9.86
CA GLY A 71 2.91 -8.22 -11.11
C GLY A 71 2.17 -6.89 -11.04
N ALA A 72 2.52 -5.96 -11.93
CA ALA A 72 1.92 -4.62 -11.97
C ALA A 72 0.42 -4.63 -12.31
N GLU A 73 -0.04 -5.60 -13.11
CA GLU A 73 -1.45 -5.69 -13.53
C GLU A 73 -2.30 -6.56 -12.58
N ALA A 74 -1.82 -6.79 -11.35
CA ALA A 74 -2.57 -7.58 -10.39
C ALA A 74 -3.80 -6.84 -9.89
N SER A 75 -4.94 -7.54 -9.85
CA SER A 75 -6.07 -7.10 -9.03
C SER A 75 -5.82 -7.63 -7.62
N LEU A 76 -5.67 -6.76 -6.63
CA LEU A 76 -5.32 -7.17 -5.27
C LEU A 76 -6.50 -6.97 -4.33
N ASN A 77 -6.68 -7.91 -3.42
CA ASN A 77 -7.55 -7.79 -2.25
C ASN A 77 -6.69 -7.57 -1.01
N VAL A 78 -7.26 -6.86 -0.04
CA VAL A 78 -6.62 -6.56 1.24
C VAL A 78 -7.60 -6.72 2.40
N ILE A 79 -7.07 -7.16 3.53
CA ILE A 79 -7.75 -7.14 4.83
C ILE A 79 -6.87 -6.48 5.88
N PHE A 80 -7.51 -5.89 6.89
CA PHE A 80 -6.85 -5.36 8.07
C PHE A 80 -7.41 -6.02 9.32
N TYR A 81 -6.53 -6.43 10.22
CA TYR A 81 -6.90 -7.02 11.51
C TYR A 81 -5.85 -6.71 12.57
N ALA A 82 -6.26 -6.79 13.84
CA ALA A 82 -5.38 -6.52 14.96
C ALA A 82 -4.31 -7.63 15.07
N GLY A 83 -3.07 -7.22 15.35
CA GLY A 83 -1.99 -8.14 15.66
C GLY A 83 -2.10 -8.75 17.05
N SER A 84 -1.21 -9.70 17.35
CA SER A 84 -1.17 -10.34 18.67
C SER A 84 -0.60 -9.45 19.77
N VAL A 85 -0.06 -8.28 19.40
CA VAL A 85 0.53 -7.29 20.32
C VAL A 85 -0.33 -6.02 20.28
N PRO A 86 -0.58 -5.36 21.43
CA PRO A 86 -1.26 -4.07 21.46
C PRO A 86 -0.57 -3.04 20.54
N GLY A 87 -1.38 -2.25 19.82
CA GLY A 87 -0.84 -1.27 18.89
C GLY A 87 -0.22 -1.86 17.62
N GLN A 88 -0.50 -3.14 17.31
CA GLN A 88 -0.11 -3.76 16.05
C GLN A 88 -1.31 -3.93 15.12
N LEU A 89 -1.12 -3.54 13.87
CA LEU A 89 -2.03 -3.77 12.76
C LEU A 89 -1.38 -4.75 11.79
N ILE A 90 -2.15 -5.72 11.31
CA ILE A 90 -1.76 -6.63 10.25
C ILE A 90 -2.52 -6.26 8.98
N MET A 91 -1.79 -6.10 7.90
CA MET A 91 -2.30 -5.89 6.55
C MET A 91 -1.92 -7.10 5.72
N GLU A 92 -2.91 -7.81 5.21
CA GLU A 92 -2.71 -9.00 4.38
C GLU A 92 -3.28 -8.76 2.99
N ILE A 93 -2.47 -8.99 1.96
CA ILE A 93 -2.77 -8.67 0.56
C ILE A 93 -2.59 -9.91 -0.32
N TRP A 94 -3.52 -10.16 -1.24
CA TRP A 94 -3.42 -11.28 -2.19
C TRP A 94 -4.12 -10.98 -3.51
N ASP A 95 -3.70 -11.66 -4.59
CA ASP A 95 -4.46 -11.67 -5.85
C ASP A 95 -5.57 -12.74 -5.78
N PRO A 96 -6.86 -12.38 -5.85
CA PRO A 96 -7.95 -13.33 -5.74
C PRO A 96 -7.97 -14.36 -6.88
N ARG A 97 -7.33 -14.08 -8.03
CA ARG A 97 -7.21 -15.03 -9.15
C ARG A 97 -6.32 -16.23 -8.82
N TYR A 98 -5.47 -16.10 -7.81
CA TYR A 98 -4.47 -17.09 -7.43
C TYR A 98 -4.49 -17.39 -5.92
N ALA A 99 -5.62 -17.15 -5.23
CA ALA A 99 -5.71 -17.31 -3.77
C ALA A 99 -5.37 -18.72 -3.27
N ASP A 100 -5.55 -19.73 -4.11
CA ASP A 100 -5.25 -21.14 -3.90
C ASP A 100 -3.83 -21.56 -4.34
N ARG A 101 -3.07 -20.65 -4.99
CA ARG A 101 -1.78 -20.95 -5.63
C ARG A 101 -0.63 -20.09 -5.16
N LYS A 102 -0.90 -18.85 -4.75
CA LYS A 102 0.11 -17.91 -4.25
C LYS A 102 -0.24 -17.53 -2.81
N PRO A 103 0.75 -17.54 -1.90
CA PRO A 103 0.51 -17.04 -0.55
C PRO A 103 0.20 -15.55 -0.56
N SER A 104 -0.60 -15.10 0.40
CA SER A 104 -0.80 -13.70 0.68
C SER A 104 0.49 -13.05 1.20
N GLN A 105 0.71 -11.78 0.85
CA GLN A 105 1.74 -10.95 1.46
C GLN A 105 1.21 -10.31 2.74
N VAL A 106 1.92 -10.52 3.85
CA VAL A 106 1.50 -10.07 5.18
C VAL A 106 2.48 -9.03 5.71
N PHE A 107 1.98 -7.83 5.97
CA PHE A 107 2.73 -6.71 6.53
C PHE A 107 2.25 -6.42 7.94
N LYS A 108 3.19 -6.14 8.86
CA LYS A 108 2.88 -5.81 10.25
C LYS A 108 3.31 -4.39 10.54
N LEU A 109 2.36 -3.54 10.91
CA LEU A 109 2.61 -2.17 11.32
C LEU A 109 2.48 -2.08 12.85
N GLY A 110 3.59 -1.78 13.53
CA GLY A 110 3.63 -1.60 14.99
C GLY A 110 3.70 -0.15 15.40
N GLY A 111 3.68 0.09 16.72
CA GLY A 111 3.81 1.42 17.30
C GLY A 111 2.62 2.33 17.02
N LEU A 112 1.44 1.73 16.82
CA LEU A 112 0.15 2.42 16.88
C LEU A 112 -0.29 2.51 18.34
N ALA A 113 -1.14 3.47 18.67
CA ALA A 113 -1.80 3.49 19.95
C ALA A 113 -2.90 2.41 20.00
N ASP A 114 -3.14 1.83 21.17
CA ASP A 114 -4.11 0.74 21.34
C ASP A 114 -5.51 1.11 20.84
N TYR A 115 -5.91 2.39 21.02
CA TYR A 115 -7.22 2.85 20.56
C TYR A 115 -7.38 2.89 19.03
N GLU A 116 -6.27 2.85 18.28
CA GLU A 116 -6.25 2.85 16.81
C GLU A 116 -6.47 1.44 16.26
N THR A 117 -6.10 0.41 17.03
CA THR A 117 -6.21 -0.99 16.63
C THR A 117 -7.39 -1.72 17.29
N ARG A 118 -7.93 -1.19 18.39
CA ARG A 118 -9.07 -1.82 19.13
C ARG A 118 -10.35 -2.01 18.30
N ARG A 119 -10.51 -1.28 17.20
CA ARG A 119 -11.67 -1.38 16.30
C ARG A 119 -11.48 -2.41 15.19
N LEU A 120 -10.23 -2.83 14.96
CA LEU A 120 -9.94 -3.86 13.97
C LEU A 120 -10.37 -5.24 14.52
N PRO A 121 -10.82 -6.14 13.65
CA PRO A 121 -11.14 -7.50 14.05
C PRO A 121 -9.88 -8.18 14.59
N GLN A 122 -10.02 -9.00 15.63
CA GLN A 122 -8.92 -9.81 16.16
C GLN A 122 -8.72 -11.10 15.37
N GLU A 123 -9.76 -11.54 14.65
CA GLU A 123 -9.73 -12.75 13.85
C GLU A 123 -9.73 -12.37 12.36
N ARG A 124 -8.80 -12.96 11.60
CA ARG A 124 -8.71 -12.78 10.14
C ARG A 124 -10.05 -13.04 9.43
N SER A 125 -10.81 -14.03 9.88
CA SER A 125 -12.11 -14.42 9.31
C SER A 125 -13.20 -13.36 9.47
N LYS A 126 -13.03 -12.41 10.38
CA LYS A 126 -13.96 -11.30 10.63
C LYS A 126 -13.52 -10.01 9.91
N ALA A 127 -12.39 -10.03 9.22
CA ALA A 127 -11.90 -8.87 8.49
C ALA A 127 -12.69 -8.65 7.20
N THR A 128 -13.04 -7.39 6.96
CA THR A 128 -13.68 -6.98 5.71
C THR A 128 -12.66 -7.05 4.58
N ILE A 129 -12.98 -7.82 3.54
CA ILE A 129 -12.17 -7.88 2.32
C ILE A 129 -12.43 -6.62 1.51
N MET A 130 -11.37 -5.90 1.16
CA MET A 130 -11.42 -4.71 0.31
C MET A 130 -10.62 -4.94 -0.96
N SER A 131 -11.09 -4.38 -2.07
CA SER A 131 -10.34 -4.34 -3.32
C SER A 131 -9.34 -3.18 -3.27
N LEU A 132 -8.09 -3.46 -3.64
CA LEU A 132 -7.04 -2.47 -3.90
C LEU A 132 -7.10 -2.09 -5.38
N GLU A 133 -8.00 -1.16 -5.72
CA GLU A 133 -8.01 -0.55 -7.06
C GLU A 133 -6.87 0.46 -7.18
N ASP A 134 -6.24 0.55 -8.35
CA ASP A 134 -5.20 1.55 -8.65
C ASP A 134 -4.03 1.59 -7.66
N TRP A 135 -3.70 0.46 -7.04
CA TRP A 135 -2.73 0.36 -5.94
C TRP A 135 -1.28 0.69 -6.34
N ASN A 136 -1.00 0.67 -7.64
CA ASN A 136 0.29 1.02 -8.23
C ASN A 136 0.24 2.32 -9.07
N SER A 137 -0.91 3.00 -9.14
CA SER A 137 -1.14 4.16 -10.02
C SER A 137 -0.41 5.43 -9.58
N SER A 138 0.44 5.36 -8.54
CA SER A 138 1.37 6.42 -8.13
C SER A 138 2.53 6.66 -9.12
N PHE A 139 2.69 5.85 -10.16
CA PHE A 139 3.77 5.98 -11.14
C PHE A 139 3.25 6.12 -12.59
N PRO A 140 3.46 7.28 -13.25
CA PRO A 140 3.61 7.27 -14.69
C PRO A 140 4.96 6.61 -15.02
N ILE A 141 4.93 5.61 -15.91
CA ILE A 141 6.11 5.05 -16.59
C ILE A 141 6.70 6.12 -17.50
#